data_AF-A0AAW1JRT3-F1
#
_entry.id   AF-A0AAW1JRT3-F1
#
_cell.length_a   1.000
_cell.length_b   1.000
_cell.length_c   1.000
_cell.angle_alpha   90.00
_cell.angle_beta   90.00
_cell.angle_gamma   90.00
#
_symmetry.space_group_name_H-M   'P 1'
#
loop_
_entity.id
_entity.type
_entity.pdbx_description
1 polymer ?
#
loop_
_entity_poly.entity_id
_entity_poly.type
_entity_poly.pdbx_seq_one_letter_code
_entity_poly.pdbx_strand_id
1 'polypeptide(L)'
;MRKPNLTDDQRHRIVCILFESCKNGKPAHGKVQEVAATFGVSRRCISKLLTADQKQREQLLPINVRSKIPEKTGKDRLPCPIEEIMTLEVSKRSTLKRLGLTIGHAPSTCRRWVKQGVIKSHTNAIKPYLSQDQKHLRLHFTVGKLVFDRLLRCLKFKDMSHVIHIDEKWFYMTKPSCKYYIGSNETEPYRSCKSKRYITKVMFLAAVSRPTYEENGDVLFDGKLGIWPFTY
;
A
#
# COMPACT_ATOMS: atom_id res chain seq x y z
N MET A 1 -29.97 18.50 -24.98
CA MET A 1 -28.80 18.14 -24.15
C MET A 1 -28.83 18.90 -22.83
N ARG A 2 -28.53 18.26 -21.69
CA ARG A 2 -28.36 18.98 -20.40
C ARG A 2 -27.08 19.83 -20.46
N LYS A 3 -27.16 21.09 -20.06
CA LYS A 3 -25.97 21.95 -19.94
C LYS A 3 -25.02 21.38 -18.87
N PRO A 4 -23.69 21.48 -19.07
CA PRO A 4 -22.71 21.04 -18.07
C PRO A 4 -22.84 21.89 -16.79
N ASN A 5 -22.45 21.31 -15.66
CA ASN A 5 -22.37 22.04 -14.39
C ASN A 5 -21.24 23.08 -14.45
N LEU A 6 -21.39 24.18 -13.71
CA LEU A 6 -20.33 25.18 -13.55
C LEU A 6 -19.07 24.55 -12.93
N THR A 7 -17.91 24.87 -13.51
CA THR A 7 -16.60 24.54 -12.93
C THR A 7 -16.32 25.36 -11.67
N ASP A 8 -15.39 24.90 -10.84
CA ASP A 8 -15.05 25.61 -9.59
C ASP A 8 -14.49 27.02 -9.83
N ASP A 9 -13.76 27.23 -10.93
CA ASP A 9 -13.26 28.54 -11.35
C ASP A 9 -14.39 29.46 -11.80
N GLN A 10 -15.34 28.96 -12.59
CA GLN A 10 -16.52 29.73 -12.98
C GLN A 10 -17.35 30.12 -11.76
N ARG A 11 -17.49 29.23 -10.77
CA ARG A 11 -18.21 29.52 -9.52
C ARG A 11 -17.51 30.61 -8.70
N HIS A 12 -16.18 30.59 -8.61
CA HIS A 12 -15.42 31.67 -7.98
C HIS A 12 -15.57 33.00 -8.71
N ARG A 13 -15.40 33.01 -10.04
CA ARG A 13 -15.56 34.24 -10.85
C ARG A 13 -16.95 34.87 -10.69
N ILE A 14 -18.01 34.05 -10.68
CA ILE A 14 -19.39 34.52 -10.45
C ILE A 14 -19.50 35.23 -9.09
N VAL A 15 -18.91 34.67 -8.03
CA VAL A 15 -18.95 35.26 -6.68
C VAL A 15 -18.16 36.56 -6.62
N CYS A 16 -16.97 36.62 -7.24
CA CYS A 16 -16.18 37.86 -7.34
C CYS A 16 -16.96 38.98 -8.05
N ILE A 17 -17.53 38.69 -9.23
CA ILE A 17 -18.32 39.68 -10.01
C ILE A 17 -19.52 40.18 -9.21
N LEU A 18 -20.21 39.27 -8.50
CA LEU A 18 -21.34 39.67 -7.65
C LEU A 18 -20.87 40.52 -6.47
N PHE A 19 -19.75 40.17 -5.85
CA PHE A 19 -19.17 40.91 -4.74
C PHE A 19 -18.78 42.35 -5.12
N GLU A 20 -18.11 42.53 -6.26
CA GLU A 20 -17.75 43.86 -6.78
C GLU A 20 -18.98 44.74 -7.05
N SER A 21 -20.11 44.11 -7.39
CA SER A 21 -21.38 44.80 -7.66
C SER A 21 -22.29 44.99 -6.45
N CYS A 22 -21.87 44.54 -5.25
CA CYS A 22 -22.70 44.57 -4.05
C CYS A 22 -22.66 45.94 -3.36
N LYS A 23 -23.84 46.44 -2.95
CA LYS A 23 -23.99 47.56 -2.01
C LYS A 23 -24.84 47.10 -0.82
N ASN A 24 -24.39 47.36 0.40
CA ASN A 24 -25.06 46.91 1.65
C ASN A 24 -25.36 45.39 1.68
N GLY A 25 -24.42 44.57 1.19
CA GLY A 25 -24.55 43.10 1.19
C GLY A 25 -25.52 42.53 0.15
N LYS A 26 -26.07 43.36 -0.75
CA LYS A 26 -26.96 42.93 -1.84
C LYS A 26 -26.39 43.33 -3.21
N PRO A 27 -26.45 42.45 -4.22
CA PRO A 27 -26.04 42.78 -5.58
C PRO A 27 -26.98 43.84 -6.18
N ALA A 28 -26.44 44.69 -7.05
CA ALA A 28 -27.22 45.68 -7.78
C ALA A 28 -28.41 45.04 -8.53
N HIS A 29 -29.51 45.81 -8.66
CA HIS A 29 -30.71 45.35 -9.35
C HIS A 29 -30.37 44.90 -10.78
N GLY A 30 -30.90 43.75 -11.21
CA GLY A 30 -30.64 43.17 -12.54
C GLY A 30 -29.29 42.44 -12.67
N LYS A 31 -28.32 42.66 -11.79
CA LYS A 31 -26.96 42.09 -11.94
C LYS A 31 -26.92 40.57 -11.89
N VAL A 32 -27.76 39.95 -11.05
CA VAL A 32 -27.89 38.49 -10.99
C VAL A 32 -28.39 37.91 -12.33
N GLN A 33 -29.23 38.66 -13.05
CA GLN A 33 -29.76 38.23 -14.34
C GLN A 33 -28.75 38.44 -15.47
N GLU A 34 -27.99 39.52 -15.41
CA GLU A 34 -26.85 39.79 -16.30
C GLU A 34 -25.79 38.68 -16.19
N VAL A 35 -25.32 38.38 -14.97
CA VAL A 35 -24.33 37.31 -14.73
C VAL A 35 -24.90 35.94 -15.13
N ALA A 36 -26.21 35.71 -14.95
CA ALA A 36 -26.85 34.47 -15.40
C ALA A 36 -26.79 34.32 -16.93
N ALA A 37 -27.00 35.40 -17.67
CA ALA A 37 -26.89 35.43 -19.11
C ALA A 37 -25.43 35.20 -19.56
N THR A 38 -24.46 35.88 -18.95
CA THR A 38 -23.02 35.77 -19.29
C THR A 38 -22.49 34.35 -19.13
N PHE A 39 -22.87 33.65 -18.05
CA PHE A 39 -22.43 32.27 -17.79
C PHE A 39 -23.39 31.21 -18.35
N GLY A 40 -24.48 31.62 -19.02
CA GLY A 40 -25.46 30.71 -19.62
C GLY A 40 -26.21 29.82 -18.64
N VAL A 41 -26.34 30.23 -17.38
CA VAL A 41 -26.97 29.48 -16.27
C VAL A 41 -28.30 30.11 -15.84
N SER A 42 -29.11 29.37 -15.08
CA SER A 42 -30.36 29.94 -14.56
C SER A 42 -30.08 30.92 -13.41
N ARG A 43 -30.92 31.97 -13.28
CA ARG A 43 -30.90 32.89 -12.14
C ARG A 43 -30.89 32.17 -10.79
N ARG A 44 -31.63 31.05 -10.68
CA ARG A 44 -31.70 30.21 -9.49
C ARG A 44 -30.35 29.58 -9.12
N CYS A 45 -29.52 29.24 -10.11
CA CYS A 45 -28.17 28.71 -9.87
C CYS A 45 -27.28 29.76 -9.20
N ILE A 46 -27.32 30.98 -9.70
CA ILE A 46 -26.56 32.11 -9.14
C ILE A 46 -27.07 32.48 -7.74
N SER A 47 -28.39 32.55 -7.54
CA SER A 47 -28.95 32.81 -6.22
C SER A 47 -28.51 31.77 -5.18
N LYS A 48 -28.42 30.49 -5.54
CA LYS A 48 -27.91 29.45 -4.63
C LYS A 48 -26.44 29.66 -4.24
N LEU A 49 -25.60 30.10 -5.17
CA LEU A 49 -24.20 30.42 -4.88
C LEU A 49 -24.09 31.62 -3.94
N LEU A 50 -24.89 32.66 -4.20
CA LEU A 50 -24.91 33.88 -3.38
C LEU A 50 -25.39 33.60 -1.95
N THR A 51 -26.45 32.82 -1.78
CA THR A 51 -26.93 32.42 -0.44
C THR A 51 -25.89 31.57 0.30
N ALA A 52 -25.15 30.71 -0.41
CA ALA A 52 -24.09 29.90 0.20
C ALA A 52 -22.90 30.78 0.67
N ASP A 53 -22.50 31.77 -0.14
CA ASP A 53 -21.48 32.77 0.21
C ASP A 53 -21.91 33.62 1.42
N GLN A 54 -23.12 34.18 1.40
CA GLN A 54 -23.66 34.97 2.52
C GLN A 54 -23.67 34.18 3.84
N LYS A 55 -24.12 32.92 3.81
CA LYS A 55 -24.13 32.05 4.99
C LYS A 55 -22.72 31.76 5.52
N GLN A 56 -21.72 31.59 4.65
CA GLN A 56 -20.33 31.40 5.07
C GLN A 56 -19.76 32.65 5.72
N ARG A 57 -20.10 33.84 5.20
CA ARG A 57 -19.68 35.13 5.76
C ARG A 57 -20.30 35.42 7.12
N GLU A 58 -21.59 35.13 7.30
CA GLU A 58 -22.27 35.21 8.61
C GLU A 58 -21.57 34.34 9.66
N GLN A 59 -21.01 33.20 9.24
CA GLN A 59 -20.29 32.26 10.09
C GLN A 59 -18.78 32.56 10.21
N LEU A 60 -18.29 33.65 9.60
CA LEU A 60 -16.86 34.01 9.52
C LEU A 60 -15.97 32.89 8.95
N LEU A 61 -16.53 32.04 8.08
CA LEU A 61 -15.80 30.96 7.42
C LEU A 61 -15.19 31.45 6.09
N PRO A 62 -14.06 30.86 5.64
CA PRO A 62 -13.53 31.10 4.31
C PRO A 62 -14.57 30.80 3.22
N ILE A 63 -14.67 31.69 2.23
CA ILE A 63 -15.59 31.53 1.10
C ILE A 63 -15.18 30.27 0.33
N ASN A 64 -16.03 29.25 0.37
CA ASN A 64 -15.85 28.01 -0.38
C ASN A 64 -17.11 27.72 -1.19
N VAL A 65 -17.04 28.09 -2.46
CA VAL A 65 -18.13 27.88 -3.43
C VAL A 65 -17.89 26.72 -4.37
N ARG A 66 -16.95 25.82 -4.07
CA ARG A 66 -16.70 24.63 -4.88
C ARG A 66 -17.94 23.74 -5.00
N SER A 67 -18.00 22.97 -6.07
CA SER A 67 -19.06 21.99 -6.25
C SER A 67 -18.97 20.91 -5.17
N LYS A 68 -20.05 20.69 -4.43
CA LYS A 68 -20.19 19.54 -3.51
C LYS A 68 -20.62 18.26 -4.24
N ILE A 69 -20.82 18.33 -5.56
CA ILE A 69 -21.22 17.16 -6.35
C ILE A 69 -20.16 16.07 -6.22
N PRO A 70 -18.86 16.29 -6.47
CA PRO A 70 -17.84 15.24 -6.35
C PRO A 70 -17.80 14.56 -4.97
N GLU A 71 -18.05 15.31 -3.90
CA GLU A 71 -18.09 14.80 -2.52
C GLU A 71 -19.37 14.00 -2.22
N LYS A 72 -20.49 14.40 -2.82
CA LYS A 72 -21.82 13.83 -2.58
C LYS A 72 -22.26 12.83 -3.65
N THR A 73 -21.45 12.64 -4.69
CA THR A 73 -21.72 11.67 -5.74
C THR A 73 -21.02 10.36 -5.48
N GLY A 74 -21.73 9.29 -5.74
CA GLY A 74 -21.27 7.94 -5.51
C GLY A 74 -22.24 7.19 -4.62
N LYS A 75 -22.08 5.87 -4.58
CA LYS A 75 -22.81 5.02 -3.66
C LYS A 75 -22.13 5.08 -2.30
N ASP A 76 -22.92 5.31 -1.24
CA ASP A 76 -22.43 5.21 0.14
C ASP A 76 -21.76 3.86 0.35
N ARG A 77 -20.54 3.90 0.89
CA ARG A 77 -19.75 2.69 1.10
C ARG A 77 -20.24 2.00 2.37
N LEU A 78 -20.44 0.69 2.27
CA LEU A 78 -20.73 -0.13 3.45
C LEU A 78 -19.57 -0.01 4.45
N PRO A 79 -19.84 0.40 5.70
CA PRO A 79 -18.83 0.46 6.74
C PRO A 79 -18.33 -0.95 7.05
N CYS A 80 -17.04 -1.07 7.38
CA CYS A 80 -16.46 -2.34 7.77
C CYS A 80 -16.67 -2.56 9.27
N PRO A 81 -17.24 -3.71 9.71
CA PRO A 81 -17.39 -4.02 11.13
C PRO A 81 -16.06 -4.53 11.70
N ILE A 82 -15.11 -3.63 11.96
CA ILE A 82 -13.75 -3.99 12.42
C ILE A 82 -13.79 -4.69 13.78
N GLU A 83 -14.59 -4.18 14.71
CA GLU A 83 -14.70 -4.72 16.08
C GLU A 83 -15.22 -6.16 16.06
N GLU A 84 -16.28 -6.43 15.29
CA GLU A 84 -16.80 -7.78 15.09
C GLU A 84 -15.74 -8.69 14.46
N ILE A 85 -15.03 -8.21 13.43
CA ILE A 85 -13.94 -8.97 12.83
C ILE A 85 -12.90 -9.30 13.91
N MET A 86 -12.57 -8.40 14.82
CA MET A 86 -11.56 -8.58 15.87
C MET A 86 -11.96 -9.56 16.98
N THR A 87 -13.25 -9.84 17.20
CA THR A 87 -13.71 -10.82 18.19
C THR A 87 -13.76 -12.26 17.65
N LEU A 88 -13.82 -12.45 16.32
CA LEU A 88 -13.91 -13.79 15.71
C LEU A 88 -12.68 -14.67 15.95
N GLU A 89 -12.81 -15.98 15.91
CA GLU A 89 -11.61 -16.83 15.88
C GLU A 89 -10.79 -16.61 14.60
N VAL A 90 -9.46 -16.65 14.69
CA VAL A 90 -8.54 -16.48 13.55
C VAL A 90 -8.83 -17.50 12.44
N SER A 91 -9.25 -18.72 12.80
CA SER A 91 -9.65 -19.78 11.88
C SER A 91 -10.76 -19.35 10.90
N LYS A 92 -11.71 -18.53 11.38
CA LYS A 92 -12.86 -18.01 10.62
C LYS A 92 -12.48 -16.85 9.69
N ARG A 93 -11.28 -16.27 9.86
CA ARG A 93 -10.77 -15.13 9.07
C ARG A 93 -9.75 -15.54 7.99
N SER A 94 -9.53 -16.84 7.79
CA SER A 94 -8.49 -17.39 6.91
C SER A 94 -8.64 -17.01 5.43
N THR A 95 -9.87 -16.95 4.91
CA THR A 95 -10.15 -16.57 3.52
C THR A 95 -11.23 -15.50 3.49
N LEU A 96 -11.20 -14.63 2.47
CA LEU A 96 -12.23 -13.58 2.30
C LEU A 96 -13.64 -14.16 2.16
N LYS A 97 -13.76 -15.37 1.60
CA LYS A 97 -15.04 -16.06 1.49
C LYS A 97 -15.57 -16.47 2.87
N ARG A 98 -14.72 -17.11 3.69
CA ARG A 98 -15.10 -17.54 5.05
C ARG A 98 -15.34 -16.35 5.98
N LEU A 99 -14.49 -15.33 5.90
CA LEU A 99 -14.66 -14.08 6.63
C LEU A 99 -16.03 -13.47 6.29
N GLY A 100 -16.31 -13.28 5.00
CA GLY A 100 -17.57 -12.72 4.51
C GLY A 100 -18.80 -13.51 4.98
N LEU A 101 -18.76 -14.84 4.88
CA LEU A 101 -19.84 -15.70 5.39
C LEU A 101 -20.06 -15.51 6.90
N THR A 102 -18.99 -15.32 7.68
CA THR A 102 -19.07 -15.17 9.14
C THR A 102 -19.69 -13.83 9.54
N ILE A 103 -19.35 -12.73 8.86
CA ILE A 103 -19.84 -11.37 9.13
C ILE A 103 -21.09 -11.00 8.30
N GLY A 104 -21.67 -11.93 7.55
CA GLY A 104 -22.84 -11.67 6.70
C GLY A 104 -22.60 -10.75 5.50
N HIS A 105 -21.38 -10.67 4.97
CA HIS A 105 -21.04 -9.82 3.82
C HIS A 105 -20.49 -10.60 2.62
N ALA A 106 -20.74 -10.09 1.42
CA ALA A 106 -20.23 -10.68 0.19
C ALA A 106 -18.68 -10.69 0.18
N PRO A 107 -18.02 -11.75 -0.35
CA PRO A 107 -16.55 -11.82 -0.41
C PRO A 107 -15.91 -10.67 -1.21
N SER A 108 -16.64 -10.10 -2.17
CA SER A 108 -16.23 -8.93 -2.94
C SER A 108 -16.14 -7.66 -2.08
N THR A 109 -17.02 -7.51 -1.09
CA THR A 109 -16.99 -6.42 -0.10
C THR A 109 -15.75 -6.56 0.78
N CYS A 110 -15.47 -7.76 1.30
CA CYS A 110 -14.26 -8.03 2.07
C CYS A 110 -12.98 -7.74 1.27
N ARG A 111 -12.94 -8.16 -0.01
CA ARG A 111 -11.81 -7.86 -0.91
C ARG A 111 -11.61 -6.35 -1.10
N ARG A 112 -12.70 -5.58 -1.21
CA ARG A 112 -12.65 -4.13 -1.32
C ARG A 112 -12.08 -3.48 -0.05
N TRP A 113 -12.50 -3.93 1.13
CA TRP A 113 -11.95 -3.44 2.40
C TRP A 113 -10.45 -3.74 2.53
N VAL A 114 -9.98 -4.90 2.04
CA VAL A 114 -8.54 -5.19 1.96
C VAL A 114 -7.82 -4.25 1.01
N LYS A 115 -8.36 -4.00 -0.20
CA LYS A 115 -7.75 -3.07 -1.17
C LYS A 115 -7.68 -1.63 -0.63
N GLN A 116 -8.64 -1.24 0.21
CA GLN A 116 -8.68 0.07 0.87
C GLN A 116 -7.76 0.16 2.10
N GLY A 117 -7.17 -0.95 2.54
CA GLY A 117 -6.32 -1.00 3.72
C GLY A 117 -7.07 -1.03 5.06
N VAL A 118 -8.40 -1.18 5.04
CA VAL A 118 -9.22 -1.27 6.27
C VAL A 118 -8.97 -2.60 6.98
N ILE A 119 -8.79 -3.68 6.22
CA ILE A 119 -8.41 -5.01 6.72
C ILE A 119 -7.08 -5.38 6.09
N LYS A 120 -6.14 -5.92 6.90
CA LYS A 120 -4.82 -6.34 6.42
C LYS A 120 -4.74 -7.87 6.31
N SER A 121 -4.17 -8.36 5.21
CA SER A 121 -3.77 -9.77 5.10
C SER A 121 -2.45 -9.99 5.83
N HIS A 122 -2.37 -11.07 6.61
CA HIS A 122 -1.15 -11.48 7.29
C HIS A 122 -0.91 -12.98 7.08
N THR A 123 0.32 -13.34 6.70
CA THR A 123 0.76 -14.72 6.54
C THR A 123 1.57 -15.13 7.76
N ASN A 124 1.06 -16.12 8.50
CA ASN A 124 1.76 -16.69 9.65
C ASN A 124 2.41 -18.02 9.24
N ALA A 125 3.70 -18.00 8.94
CA ALA A 125 4.46 -19.22 8.67
C ALA A 125 4.85 -19.90 9.98
N ILE A 126 4.69 -21.22 10.03
CA ILE A 126 5.14 -22.04 11.18
C ILE A 126 6.66 -21.91 11.29
N LYS A 127 7.12 -21.46 12.46
CA LYS A 127 8.55 -21.39 12.79
C LYS A 127 8.96 -22.65 13.55
N PRO A 128 10.21 -23.11 13.43
CA PRO A 128 10.69 -24.22 14.24
C PRO A 128 10.56 -23.87 15.72
N TYR A 129 10.16 -24.85 16.53
CA TYR A 129 10.12 -24.71 17.97
C TYR A 129 11.54 -24.52 18.51
N LEU A 130 11.71 -23.53 19.40
CA LEU A 130 12.97 -23.28 20.08
C LEU A 130 12.77 -23.49 21.58
N SER A 131 13.52 -24.43 22.16
CA SER A 131 13.58 -24.59 23.61
C SER A 131 14.18 -23.35 24.27
N GLN A 132 13.98 -23.19 25.58
CA GLN A 132 14.52 -22.05 26.31
C GLN A 132 16.06 -22.02 26.25
N ASP A 133 16.71 -23.19 26.33
CA ASP A 133 18.16 -23.31 26.20
C ASP A 133 18.65 -22.92 24.79
N GLN A 134 17.93 -23.34 23.75
CA GLN A 134 18.24 -22.93 22.37
C GLN A 134 18.11 -21.41 22.19
N LYS A 135 17.12 -20.78 22.82
CA LYS A 135 16.99 -19.31 22.82
C LYS A 135 18.16 -18.66 23.54
N HIS A 136 18.56 -19.20 24.70
CA HIS A 136 19.70 -18.69 25.46
C HIS A 136 21.01 -18.79 24.66
N LEU A 137 21.28 -19.94 24.03
CA LEU A 137 22.45 -20.14 23.17
C LEU A 137 22.47 -19.17 21.99
N ARG A 138 21.32 -18.95 21.34
CA ARG A 138 21.21 -17.98 20.24
C ARG A 138 21.41 -16.54 20.70
N LEU A 139 20.90 -16.19 21.89
CA LEU A 139 21.12 -14.88 22.48
C LEU A 139 22.60 -14.69 22.81
N HIS A 140 23.21 -15.65 23.50
CA HIS A 140 24.64 -15.63 23.84
C HIS A 140 25.51 -15.51 22.60
N PHE A 141 25.20 -16.27 21.55
CA PHE A 141 25.87 -16.16 20.25
C PHE A 141 25.76 -14.75 19.68
N THR A 142 24.56 -14.16 19.69
CA THR A 142 24.32 -12.80 19.15
C THR A 142 25.05 -11.73 19.96
N VAL A 143 25.01 -11.82 21.29
CA VAL A 143 25.71 -10.90 22.20
C VAL A 143 27.22 -11.02 22.02
N GLY A 144 27.75 -12.23 21.81
CA GLY A 144 29.17 -12.45 21.51
C GLY A 144 29.65 -11.86 20.18
N LYS A 145 28.71 -11.42 19.31
CA LYS A 145 29.02 -10.64 18.09
C LYS A 145 28.98 -9.13 18.31
N LEU A 146 28.67 -8.65 19.50
CA LEU A 146 28.73 -7.23 19.84
C LEU A 146 30.09 -6.88 20.44
N VAL A 147 30.55 -5.67 20.17
CA VAL A 147 31.76 -5.04 20.71
C VAL A 147 31.39 -3.63 21.15
N PHE A 148 31.91 -3.19 22.29
CA PHE A 148 31.72 -1.83 22.75
C PHE A 148 32.72 -0.89 22.08
N ASP A 149 32.21 0.06 21.30
CA ASP A 149 33.00 1.14 20.73
C ASP A 149 33.22 2.20 21.82
N ARG A 150 34.47 2.30 22.31
CA ARG A 150 34.83 3.25 23.37
C ARG A 150 34.74 4.71 22.91
N LEU A 151 34.99 4.97 21.63
CA LEU A 151 35.01 6.34 21.08
C LEU A 151 33.58 6.87 20.97
N LEU A 152 32.66 6.06 20.42
CA LEU A 152 31.26 6.44 20.26
C LEU A 152 30.38 6.08 21.45
N ARG A 153 30.96 5.45 22.48
CA ARG A 153 30.28 4.97 23.71
C ARG A 153 29.03 4.14 23.40
N CYS A 154 29.07 3.33 22.34
CA CYS A 154 27.92 2.54 21.87
C CYS A 154 28.32 1.10 21.54
N LEU A 155 27.35 0.19 21.56
CA LEU A 155 27.55 -1.19 21.12
C LEU A 155 27.46 -1.25 19.59
N LYS A 156 28.47 -1.89 18.97
CA LYS A 156 28.50 -2.18 17.54
C LYS A 156 28.62 -3.68 17.33
N PHE A 157 28.19 -4.17 16.17
CA PHE A 157 28.54 -5.52 15.75
C PHE A 157 30.02 -5.58 15.38
N LYS A 158 30.65 -6.74 15.60
CA LYS A 158 31.97 -7.07 15.04
C LYS A 158 31.92 -6.82 13.54
N ASP A 159 32.98 -6.23 13.00
CA ASP A 159 33.04 -5.87 11.58
C ASP A 159 33.00 -7.11 10.65
N MET A 160 33.37 -8.29 11.15
CA MET A 160 33.33 -9.56 10.41
C MET A 160 34.18 -9.54 9.12
N SER A 161 35.16 -8.65 9.01
CA SER A 161 36.10 -8.55 7.89
C SER A 161 36.87 -9.84 7.59
N HIS A 162 37.19 -10.62 8.63
CA HIS A 162 37.89 -11.91 8.50
C HIS A 162 36.96 -13.12 8.68
N VAL A 163 35.66 -12.96 8.40
CA VAL A 163 34.68 -14.04 8.50
C VAL A 163 34.18 -14.41 7.12
N ILE A 164 34.31 -15.70 6.80
CA ILE A 164 33.71 -16.30 5.62
C ILE A 164 32.43 -17.02 6.07
N HIS A 165 31.31 -16.62 5.47
CA HIS A 165 30.03 -17.28 5.64
C HIS A 165 29.88 -18.35 4.57
N ILE A 166 29.66 -19.58 5.03
CA ILE A 166 29.46 -20.75 4.17
C ILE A 166 28.04 -21.23 4.39
N ASP A 167 27.31 -21.49 3.31
CA ASP A 167 25.97 -22.08 3.36
C ASP A 167 25.79 -23.12 2.26
N GLU A 168 24.99 -24.14 2.56
CA GLU A 168 24.61 -25.19 1.62
C GLU A 168 23.15 -25.02 1.20
N LYS A 169 22.93 -25.03 -0.12
CA LYS A 169 21.59 -24.86 -0.66
C LYS A 169 21.26 -25.86 -1.74
N TRP A 170 20.15 -26.57 -1.55
CA TRP A 170 19.53 -27.42 -2.56
C TRP A 170 18.71 -26.62 -3.56
N PHE A 171 19.06 -26.71 -4.84
CA PHE A 171 18.29 -26.17 -5.95
C PHE A 171 17.60 -27.31 -6.71
N TYR A 172 16.31 -27.14 -6.97
CA TYR A 172 15.58 -28.06 -7.84
C TYR A 172 15.94 -27.75 -9.29
N MET A 173 16.26 -28.78 -10.09
CA MET A 173 16.49 -28.63 -11.53
C MET A 173 15.28 -28.02 -12.25
N THR A 174 14.08 -28.24 -11.70
CA THR A 174 12.86 -27.62 -12.19
C THR A 174 11.92 -27.24 -11.05
N LYS A 175 11.21 -26.11 -11.16
CA LYS A 175 10.30 -25.65 -10.11
C LYS A 175 9.09 -26.59 -9.98
N PRO A 176 8.66 -26.96 -8.75
CA PRO A 176 7.47 -27.80 -8.55
C PRO A 176 6.18 -27.18 -9.10
N SER A 177 6.09 -25.85 -9.11
CA SER A 177 5.03 -25.09 -9.77
C SER A 177 5.68 -23.94 -10.52
N CYS A 178 5.35 -23.81 -11.80
CA CYS A 178 5.81 -22.73 -12.66
C CYS A 178 4.59 -22.11 -13.34
N LYS A 179 4.52 -20.78 -13.40
CA LYS A 179 3.48 -20.08 -14.16
C LYS A 179 4.00 -19.86 -15.57
N TYR A 180 3.23 -20.32 -16.55
CA TYR A 180 3.46 -20.04 -17.97
C TYR A 180 2.37 -19.10 -18.46
N TYR A 181 2.75 -18.15 -19.32
CA TYR A 181 1.81 -17.37 -20.11
C TYR A 181 1.80 -18.03 -21.48
N ILE A 182 0.67 -18.60 -21.86
CA ILE A 182 0.48 -19.34 -23.12
C ILE A 182 -0.44 -18.57 -24.04
N GLY A 183 -0.24 -18.70 -25.34
CA GLY A 183 -1.11 -18.10 -26.35
C GLY A 183 -2.52 -18.71 -26.30
N SER A 184 -3.53 -17.97 -26.78
CA SER A 184 -4.94 -18.38 -26.75
C SER A 184 -5.22 -19.73 -27.44
N ASN A 185 -4.39 -20.09 -28.42
CA ASN A 185 -4.50 -21.32 -29.22
C ASN A 185 -3.36 -22.31 -28.94
N GLU A 186 -2.55 -22.06 -27.93
CA GLU A 186 -1.41 -22.92 -27.58
C GLU A 186 -1.87 -24.03 -26.63
N THR A 187 -1.40 -25.26 -26.85
CA THR A 187 -1.67 -26.36 -25.92
C THR A 187 -0.89 -26.17 -24.62
N GLU A 188 -1.57 -26.37 -23.49
CA GLU A 188 -0.96 -26.25 -22.17
C GLU A 188 0.24 -27.19 -22.01
N PRO A 189 1.43 -26.70 -21.61
CA PRO A 189 2.60 -27.54 -21.47
C PRO A 189 2.43 -28.50 -20.29
N TYR A 190 2.39 -29.80 -20.59
CA TYR A 190 2.28 -30.84 -19.58
C TYR A 190 3.66 -31.19 -18.99
N ARG A 191 3.77 -31.11 -17.65
CA ARG A 191 4.96 -31.48 -16.89
C ARG A 191 4.58 -32.49 -15.82
N SER A 192 5.11 -33.70 -15.89
CA SER A 192 4.86 -34.77 -14.92
C SER A 192 6.12 -35.22 -14.20
N CYS A 193 5.96 -35.64 -12.95
CA CYS A 193 6.95 -36.35 -12.15
C CYS A 193 6.20 -37.20 -11.11
N LYS A 194 6.79 -38.29 -10.60
CA LYS A 194 6.14 -39.18 -9.63
C LYS A 194 5.78 -38.46 -8.32
N SER A 195 6.68 -37.63 -7.80
CA SER A 195 6.41 -36.71 -6.69
C SER A 195 7.47 -35.60 -6.62
N LYS A 196 7.22 -34.53 -5.85
CA LYS A 196 8.20 -33.45 -5.64
C LYS A 196 9.56 -33.92 -5.10
N ARG A 197 9.59 -35.08 -4.42
CA ARG A 197 10.83 -35.67 -3.89
C ARG A 197 11.73 -36.24 -5.00
N TYR A 198 11.15 -36.62 -6.14
CA TYR A 198 11.86 -37.19 -7.30
C TYR A 198 12.37 -36.13 -8.28
N ILE A 199 12.09 -34.85 -8.06
CA ILE A 199 12.69 -33.79 -8.87
C ILE A 199 14.18 -33.76 -8.54
N THR A 200 15.04 -33.93 -9.55
CA THR A 200 16.49 -33.84 -9.41
C THR A 200 16.87 -32.54 -8.72
N LYS A 201 17.70 -32.66 -7.67
CA LYS A 201 18.23 -31.51 -6.93
C LYS A 201 19.74 -31.52 -7.03
N VAL A 202 20.31 -30.34 -7.14
CA VAL A 202 21.76 -30.13 -7.06
C VAL A 202 22.01 -29.28 -5.83
N MET A 203 22.92 -29.71 -4.97
CA MET A 203 23.35 -28.91 -3.84
C MET A 203 24.48 -28.00 -4.29
N PHE A 204 24.47 -26.76 -3.82
CA PHE A 204 25.55 -25.82 -4.03
C PHE A 204 26.06 -25.35 -2.68
N LEU A 205 27.39 -25.36 -2.54
CA LEU A 205 28.09 -24.69 -1.45
C LEU A 205 28.41 -23.28 -1.90
N ALA A 206 27.95 -22.28 -1.17
CA ALA A 206 28.27 -20.88 -1.43
C ALA A 206 29.13 -20.33 -0.29
N ALA A 207 30.22 -19.65 -0.64
CA ALA A 207 31.05 -18.94 0.31
C ALA A 207 31.08 -17.45 -0.02
N VAL A 208 30.76 -16.63 0.97
CA VAL A 208 30.76 -15.16 0.86
C VAL A 208 31.40 -14.55 2.09
N SER A 209 32.14 -13.48 1.90
CA SER A 209 32.65 -12.63 2.98
C SER A 209 32.09 -11.21 2.83
N ARG A 210 32.45 -10.34 3.76
CA ARG A 210 32.15 -8.90 3.67
C ARG A 210 32.93 -8.30 2.48
N PRO A 211 32.28 -7.51 1.61
CA PRO A 211 32.98 -6.76 0.56
C PRO A 211 33.91 -5.71 1.18
N THR A 212 35.07 -5.50 0.58
CA THR A 212 36.04 -4.47 0.99
C THR A 212 36.16 -3.40 -0.09
N TYR A 213 36.26 -2.15 0.35
CA TYR A 213 36.30 -0.98 -0.50
C TYR A 213 37.56 -0.16 -0.17
N GLU A 214 38.12 0.50 -1.18
CA GLU A 214 39.16 1.50 -1.00
C GLU A 214 38.57 2.80 -0.44
N GLU A 215 39.45 3.73 -0.01
CA GLU A 215 39.04 5.03 0.53
C GLU A 215 38.26 5.87 -0.51
N ASN A 216 38.54 5.67 -1.79
CA ASN A 216 37.87 6.34 -2.91
C ASN A 216 36.47 5.77 -3.19
N GLY A 217 36.08 4.68 -2.51
CA GLY A 217 34.82 3.98 -2.69
C GLY A 217 34.85 2.86 -3.75
N ASP A 218 36.01 2.62 -4.37
CA ASP A 218 36.20 1.54 -5.34
C ASP A 218 36.21 0.17 -4.66
N VAL A 219 35.66 -0.86 -5.33
CA VAL A 219 35.56 -2.22 -4.80
C VAL A 219 36.91 -2.93 -4.93
N LEU A 220 37.57 -3.20 -3.81
CA LEU A 220 38.78 -4.02 -3.77
C LEU A 220 38.44 -5.52 -3.83
N PHE A 221 37.38 -5.91 -3.11
CA PHE A 221 36.85 -7.26 -3.14
C PHE A 221 35.34 -7.23 -2.97
N ASP A 222 34.62 -7.90 -3.86
CA ASP A 222 33.14 -7.89 -3.87
C ASP A 222 32.51 -8.85 -2.85
N GLY A 223 33.34 -9.55 -2.07
CA GLY A 223 32.92 -10.50 -1.03
C GLY A 223 32.48 -11.86 -1.57
N LYS A 224 32.53 -12.11 -2.88
CA LYS A 224 32.15 -13.40 -3.46
C LYS A 224 33.39 -14.28 -3.61
N LEU A 225 33.43 -15.39 -2.87
CA LEU A 225 34.51 -16.37 -3.03
C LEU A 225 34.16 -17.41 -4.09
N GLY A 226 32.91 -17.84 -4.13
CA GLY A 226 32.45 -18.76 -5.16
C GLY A 226 31.19 -19.52 -4.77
N ILE A 227 30.69 -20.25 -5.76
CA ILE A 227 29.60 -21.20 -5.62
C ILE A 227 30.03 -22.46 -6.35
N TRP A 228 30.06 -23.58 -5.64
CA TRP A 228 30.51 -24.85 -6.19
C TRP A 228 29.37 -25.87 -6.14
N PRO A 229 29.13 -26.63 -7.23
CA PRO A 229 28.22 -27.76 -7.17
C PRO A 229 28.82 -28.80 -6.23
N PHE A 230 28.06 -29.21 -5.23
CA PHE A 230 28.44 -30.25 -4.29
C PHE A 230 27.56 -31.47 -4.59
N THR A 231 28.11 -32.45 -5.29
CA THR A 231 27.44 -33.72 -5.57
C THR A 231 27.73 -34.70 -4.44
N TYR A 232 26.69 -35.20 -3.78
CA TYR A 232 26.75 -36.35 -2.88
C TYR A 232 26.27 -37.60 -3.63
#